data_AF-A0A1V8UH03-F1
#
_entry.id   AF-A0A1V8UH03-F1
#
_cell.length_a   1.000
_cell.length_b   1.000
_cell.length_c   1.000
_cell.angle_alpha   90.00
_cell.angle_beta   90.00
_cell.angle_gamma   90.00
#
_symmetry.space_group_name_H-M   'P 1'
#
loop_
_entity.id
_entity.type
_entity.pdbx_description
1 polymer ?
#
loop_
_entity_poly.entity_id
_entity_poly.type
_entity_poly.pdbx_seq_one_letter_code
_entity_poly.pdbx_strand_id
1 'polypeptide(L)'
;MARLTSRIWATVDFASAPAGNGIVMLNISSSRDYGTQFNMPQLMLSYNNTVLPLNYTNGYIESDGHISIEAEHYSSITPAATNAANVSYTIIPGLSRTLSGLTLFPVTAPSLDLTTAPALTYNLYTIAPITSVPGHVLNITLVATTSLNTDPNRPLCYDLQLDSQPVQTVKYIIDQPAGNLPVGWAGLRGAVASNAWYSNSNATYTGPGKHVLKLWLLEPGMVVNSLWVNLGGVRPNYLGPPESPRV
;
A
#
# COMPACT_ATOMS: atom_id res chain seq x y z
N MET A 1 -2.11 9.46 -44.19
CA MET A 1 -1.88 8.33 -43.26
C MET A 1 -3.22 7.83 -42.77
N ALA A 2 -3.53 6.54 -42.96
CA ALA A 2 -4.71 5.94 -42.36
C ALA A 2 -4.55 5.95 -40.83
N ARG A 3 -5.57 6.37 -40.09
CA ARG A 3 -5.55 6.35 -38.62
C ARG A 3 -5.75 4.90 -38.18
N LEU A 4 -4.67 4.25 -37.76
CA LEU A 4 -4.68 2.84 -37.36
C LEU A 4 -5.35 2.61 -36.00
N THR A 5 -5.52 3.67 -35.19
CA THR A 5 -6.15 3.60 -33.87
C THR A 5 -7.03 4.83 -33.59
N SER A 6 -8.05 4.61 -32.76
CA SER A 6 -8.92 5.65 -32.21
C SER A 6 -9.05 5.45 -30.71
N ARG A 7 -8.97 6.52 -29.92
CA ARG A 7 -9.18 6.51 -28.47
C ARG A 7 -10.58 7.02 -28.16
N ILE A 8 -11.31 6.28 -27.34
CA ILE A 8 -12.62 6.66 -26.82
C ILE A 8 -12.46 6.95 -25.33
N TRP A 9 -12.97 8.10 -24.88
CA TRP A 9 -13.00 8.46 -23.47
C TRP A 9 -14.39 8.15 -22.93
N ALA A 10 -14.45 7.47 -21.79
CA ALA A 10 -15.69 7.15 -21.09
C ALA A 10 -15.63 7.76 -19.68
N THR A 11 -16.76 8.30 -19.23
CA THR A 11 -16.96 8.85 -17.89
C THR A 11 -18.25 8.27 -17.31
N VAL A 12 -18.34 8.16 -15.99
CA VAL A 12 -19.52 7.67 -15.30
C VAL A 12 -20.19 8.82 -14.57
N ASP A 13 -21.50 8.98 -14.75
CA ASP A 13 -22.32 9.85 -13.91
C ASP A 13 -22.77 9.07 -12.66
N PHE A 14 -22.00 9.22 -11.57
CA PHE A 14 -22.29 8.54 -10.31
C PHE A 14 -23.57 9.05 -9.62
N ALA A 15 -24.06 10.25 -9.94
CA ALA A 15 -25.31 10.76 -9.38
C ALA A 15 -26.54 10.00 -9.92
N SER A 16 -26.44 9.50 -11.15
CA SER A 16 -27.49 8.70 -11.80
C SER A 16 -27.26 7.19 -11.68
N ALA A 17 -26.10 6.75 -11.16
CA ALA A 17 -25.76 5.34 -11.04
C ALA A 17 -26.49 4.69 -9.85
N PRO A 18 -27.01 3.46 -9.99
CA PRO A 18 -27.54 2.69 -8.86
C PRO A 18 -26.52 2.55 -7.72
N ALA A 19 -27.00 2.44 -6.49
CA ALA A 19 -26.14 2.24 -5.32
C ALA A 19 -25.47 0.86 -5.35
N GLY A 20 -24.26 0.77 -4.80
CA GLY A 20 -23.51 -0.48 -4.68
C GLY A 20 -22.74 -0.85 -5.95
N ASN A 21 -22.62 -2.15 -6.24
CA ASN A 21 -21.83 -2.65 -7.36
C ASN A 21 -22.71 -2.94 -8.58
N GLY A 22 -22.18 -2.70 -9.77
CA GLY A 22 -22.84 -3.08 -11.01
C GLY A 22 -21.88 -3.15 -12.19
N ILE A 23 -22.40 -3.60 -13.33
CA ILE A 23 -21.67 -3.70 -14.59
C ILE A 23 -22.49 -3.00 -15.67
N VAL A 24 -21.83 -2.13 -16.43
CA VAL A 24 -22.37 -1.53 -17.65
C VAL A 24 -21.72 -2.23 -18.84
N MET A 25 -22.57 -2.69 -19.77
CA MET A 25 -22.12 -3.30 -21.02
C MET A 25 -22.11 -2.27 -22.14
N LEU A 26 -20.94 -2.03 -22.72
CA LEU A 26 -20.80 -1.21 -23.92
C LEU A 26 -20.54 -2.11 -25.13
N ASN A 27 -21.48 -2.11 -26.08
CA ASN A 27 -21.31 -2.79 -27.35
C ASN A 27 -20.49 -1.90 -28.30
N ILE A 28 -19.43 -2.45 -28.89
CA ILE A 28 -18.63 -1.74 -29.88
C ILE A 28 -19.08 -2.23 -31.26
N SER A 29 -19.91 -1.41 -31.92
CA SER A 29 -20.43 -1.73 -33.25
C SER A 29 -19.51 -1.26 -34.38
N SER A 30 -19.46 -2.03 -35.47
CA SER A 30 -18.72 -1.71 -36.69
C SER A 30 -19.62 -1.82 -37.90
N SER A 31 -19.41 -0.95 -38.90
CA SER A 31 -20.08 -1.04 -40.21
C SER A 31 -19.42 -2.07 -41.15
N ARG A 32 -18.30 -2.67 -40.72
CA ARG A 32 -17.64 -3.82 -41.35
C ARG A 32 -17.78 -5.04 -40.45
N ASP A 33 -17.65 -6.23 -41.02
CA ASP A 33 -17.59 -7.46 -40.23
C ASP A 33 -16.42 -7.46 -39.23
N TYR A 34 -16.53 -8.24 -38.16
CA TYR A 34 -15.49 -8.40 -37.12
C TYR A 34 -14.45 -9.45 -37.50
N GLY A 35 -14.40 -9.87 -38.77
CA GLY A 35 -13.69 -11.05 -39.21
C GLY A 35 -14.37 -12.35 -38.77
N THR A 36 -13.69 -13.48 -39.01
CA THR A 36 -14.20 -14.82 -38.70
C THR A 36 -13.78 -15.34 -37.33
N GLN A 37 -12.86 -14.65 -36.65
CA GLN A 37 -12.24 -15.11 -35.41
C GLN A 37 -12.98 -14.64 -34.14
N PHE A 38 -13.73 -13.54 -34.22
CA PHE A 38 -14.35 -12.94 -33.03
C PHE A 38 -15.78 -12.48 -33.29
N ASN A 39 -16.63 -12.59 -32.26
CA ASN A 39 -17.94 -11.98 -32.24
C ASN A 39 -17.83 -10.46 -31.98
N MET A 40 -18.97 -9.76 -32.05
CA MET A 40 -19.04 -8.34 -31.68
C MET A 40 -18.42 -8.11 -30.29
N PRO A 41 -17.37 -7.27 -30.17
CA PRO A 41 -16.72 -7.03 -28.90
C PRO A 41 -17.63 -6.26 -27.96
N GLN A 42 -17.59 -6.66 -26.69
CA GLN A 42 -18.29 -5.99 -25.60
C GLN A 42 -17.28 -5.58 -24.54
N LEU A 43 -17.42 -4.35 -24.05
CA LEU A 43 -16.65 -3.85 -22.93
C LEU A 43 -17.52 -3.90 -21.67
N MET A 44 -17.06 -4.66 -20.68
CA MET A 44 -17.70 -4.74 -19.37
C MET A 44 -17.06 -3.70 -18.46
N LEU A 45 -17.81 -2.67 -18.07
CA LEU A 45 -17.36 -1.64 -17.15
C LEU A 45 -18.01 -1.87 -15.79
N SER A 46 -17.23 -2.42 -14.85
CA SER A 46 -17.65 -2.53 -13.45
C SER A 46 -17.59 -1.17 -12.77
N TYR A 47 -18.59 -0.86 -11.95
CA TYR A 47 -18.60 0.32 -11.09
C TYR A 47 -18.95 -0.07 -9.65
N ASN A 48 -18.50 0.78 -8.73
CA ASN A 48 -18.89 0.73 -7.33
C ASN A 48 -19.32 2.14 -6.90
N ASN A 49 -20.60 2.30 -6.59
CA ASN A 49 -21.22 3.53 -6.10
C ASN A 49 -21.59 3.38 -4.62
N THR A 50 -20.60 3.07 -3.79
CA THR A 50 -20.77 2.99 -2.34
C THR A 50 -20.61 4.37 -1.72
N VAL A 51 -21.63 4.83 -1.02
CA VAL A 51 -21.59 6.08 -0.25
C VAL A 51 -20.94 5.80 1.10
N LEU A 52 -19.90 6.57 1.42
CA LEU A 52 -19.23 6.48 2.70
C LEU A 52 -20.12 7.01 3.83
N PRO A 53 -19.98 6.47 5.05
CA PRO A 53 -20.62 7.07 6.22
C PRO A 53 -20.21 8.54 6.38
N LEU A 54 -21.17 9.42 6.65
CA LEU A 54 -20.95 10.88 6.79
C LEU A 54 -19.90 11.24 7.86
N ASN A 55 -19.65 10.34 8.81
CA ASN A 55 -18.66 10.51 9.87
C ASN A 55 -17.27 9.95 9.52
N TYR A 56 -17.01 9.58 8.27
CA TYR A 56 -15.69 9.19 7.78
C TYR A 56 -15.11 10.33 6.94
N THR A 57 -14.30 11.17 7.56
CA THR A 57 -13.81 12.45 7.01
C THR A 57 -12.29 12.60 7.08
N ASN A 58 -11.56 11.52 7.38
CA ASN A 58 -10.10 11.49 7.38
C ASN A 58 -9.63 10.05 7.21
N GLY A 59 -9.20 9.69 5.99
CA GLY A 59 -8.59 8.40 5.72
C GLY A 59 -8.73 7.94 4.27
N TYR A 60 -8.20 6.74 4.01
CA TYR A 60 -8.12 6.15 2.68
C TYR A 60 -9.25 5.19 2.42
N ILE A 61 -9.75 5.21 1.19
CA ILE A 61 -10.87 4.39 0.76
C ILE A 61 -10.34 3.32 -0.18
N GLU A 62 -10.80 2.09 0.04
CA GLU A 62 -10.53 0.99 -0.89
C GLU A 62 -10.97 1.36 -2.31
N SER A 63 -10.08 1.10 -3.26
CA SER A 63 -10.37 1.22 -4.68
C SER A 63 -9.70 0.07 -5.43
N ASP A 64 -10.40 -0.53 -6.39
CA ASP A 64 -9.90 -1.65 -7.21
C ASP A 64 -9.26 -2.77 -6.36
N GLY A 65 -9.91 -3.14 -5.24
CA GLY A 65 -9.51 -4.24 -4.36
C GLY A 65 -8.19 -4.03 -3.61
N HIS A 66 -7.78 -2.80 -3.38
CA HIS A 66 -6.62 -2.48 -2.55
C HIS A 66 -6.73 -1.09 -1.91
N ILE A 67 -5.85 -0.82 -0.94
CA ILE A 67 -5.56 0.53 -0.45
C ILE A 67 -4.06 0.75 -0.57
N SER A 68 -3.63 1.79 -1.27
CA SER A 68 -2.23 2.21 -1.42
C SER A 68 -2.05 3.57 -0.79
N ILE A 69 -0.99 3.74 0.00
CA ILE A 69 -0.74 4.96 0.78
C ILE A 69 0.73 5.32 0.69
N GLU A 70 1.05 6.57 0.35
CA GLU A 70 2.40 7.10 0.54
C GLU A 70 2.63 7.29 2.06
N ALA A 71 3.77 6.83 2.56
CA ALA A 71 4.00 6.73 4.00
C ALA A 71 3.97 8.10 4.71
N GLU A 72 4.31 9.19 4.01
CA GLU A 72 4.21 10.53 4.57
C GLU A 72 2.77 10.98 4.84
N HIS A 73 1.78 10.37 4.18
CA HIS A 73 0.38 10.77 4.26
C HIS A 73 -0.41 10.00 5.32
N TYR A 74 0.14 9.89 6.53
CA TYR A 74 -0.56 9.34 7.69
C TYR A 74 -1.78 10.19 8.10
N SER A 75 -2.76 9.55 8.74
CA SER A 75 -3.97 10.21 9.24
C SER A 75 -3.72 10.95 10.56
N SER A 76 -2.85 10.41 11.41
CA SER A 76 -2.38 11.05 12.64
C SER A 76 -1.09 10.41 13.14
N ILE A 77 -0.42 11.08 14.08
CA ILE A 77 0.80 10.60 14.73
C ILE A 77 0.62 10.62 16.24
N THR A 78 1.00 9.52 16.91
CA THR A 78 1.24 9.51 18.35
C THR A 78 2.72 9.85 18.57
N PRO A 79 3.05 10.93 19.30
CA PRO A 79 4.44 11.29 19.56
C PRO A 79 5.20 10.20 20.31
N ALA A 80 6.52 10.22 20.19
CA ALA A 80 7.41 9.41 21.02
C ALA A 80 7.20 9.71 22.51
N ALA A 81 7.51 8.76 23.38
CA ALA A 81 7.44 9.00 24.82
C ALA A 81 8.38 10.16 25.22
N THR A 82 8.00 10.92 26.25
CA THR A 82 8.76 12.11 26.70
C THR A 82 10.21 11.80 27.09
N ASN A 83 10.51 10.53 27.41
CA ASN A 83 11.84 10.08 27.82
C ASN A 83 12.64 9.45 26.65
N ALA A 84 12.05 9.37 25.45
CA ALA A 84 12.64 8.73 24.28
C ALA A 84 13.36 9.75 23.39
N ALA A 85 14.63 10.05 23.70
CA ALA A 85 15.67 10.69 22.86
C ALA A 85 15.25 11.82 21.87
N ASN A 86 14.11 12.49 22.07
CA ASN A 86 13.46 13.40 21.13
C ASN A 86 13.37 12.87 19.69
N VAL A 87 12.93 11.62 19.52
CA VAL A 87 12.78 11.03 18.17
C VAL A 87 11.47 11.47 17.52
N SER A 88 11.53 11.83 16.24
CA SER A 88 10.36 12.20 15.43
C SER A 88 10.48 11.67 14.00
N TYR A 89 9.35 11.58 13.29
CA TYR A 89 9.37 11.28 11.86
C TYR A 89 9.78 12.51 11.06
N THR A 90 10.69 12.31 10.11
CA THR A 90 11.13 13.31 9.15
C THR A 90 10.82 12.81 7.74
N ILE A 91 10.21 13.69 6.95
CA ILE A 91 9.95 13.49 5.52
C ILE A 91 11.19 13.93 4.75
N ILE A 92 11.62 13.10 3.79
CA ILE A 92 12.68 13.39 2.84
C ILE A 92 12.04 13.50 1.45
N PRO A 93 11.74 14.72 0.98
CA PRO A 93 11.03 14.93 -0.28
C PRO A 93 11.78 14.34 -1.47
N GLY A 94 11.08 13.65 -2.37
CA GLY A 94 11.65 13.08 -3.59
C GLY A 94 12.63 11.92 -3.39
N LEU A 95 12.83 11.46 -2.15
CA LEU A 95 13.59 10.24 -1.90
C LEU A 95 12.73 9.02 -2.23
N SER A 96 13.40 7.94 -2.65
CA SER A 96 12.82 6.63 -2.98
C SER A 96 12.22 6.55 -4.39
N ARG A 97 11.00 6.00 -4.56
CA ARG A 97 10.49 5.51 -5.86
C ARG A 97 9.25 6.26 -6.34
N THR A 98 8.55 6.91 -5.43
CA THR A 98 7.31 7.64 -5.71
C THR A 98 7.41 9.07 -5.18
N LEU A 99 6.78 9.38 -4.04
CA LEU A 99 6.63 10.75 -3.53
C LEU A 99 7.79 11.17 -2.62
N SER A 100 8.08 10.37 -1.60
CA SER A 100 9.07 10.70 -0.57
C SER A 100 9.54 9.47 0.22
N GLY A 101 10.55 9.69 1.07
CA GLY A 101 10.94 8.76 2.11
C GLY A 101 10.58 9.30 3.49
N LEU A 102 10.07 8.44 4.37
CA LEU A 102 9.78 8.77 5.77
C LEU A 102 10.72 7.99 6.69
N THR A 103 11.39 8.67 7.63
CA THR A 103 12.38 8.05 8.53
C THR A 103 12.32 8.66 9.92
N LEU A 104 12.98 8.01 10.89
CA LEU A 104 13.18 8.56 12.23
C LEU A 104 14.39 9.49 12.27
N PHE A 105 14.26 10.60 12.99
CA PHE A 105 15.35 11.55 13.25
C PHE A 105 15.41 11.92 14.75
N PRO A 106 16.60 12.09 15.34
CA PRO A 106 17.94 12.03 14.73
C PRO A 106 18.36 10.59 14.35
N VAL A 107 19.17 10.47 13.29
CA VAL A 107 19.68 9.17 12.82
C VAL A 107 20.58 8.45 13.84
N THR A 108 21.07 9.18 14.86
CA THR A 108 21.89 8.66 15.97
C THR A 108 21.05 8.18 17.16
N ALA A 109 19.72 8.22 17.07
CA ALA A 109 18.87 7.73 18.14
C ALA A 109 19.10 6.22 18.41
N PRO A 110 18.86 5.76 19.64
CA PRO A 110 18.92 4.33 19.96
C PRO A 110 17.80 3.56 19.26
N SER A 111 17.89 2.23 19.29
CA SER A 111 16.78 1.34 18.99
C SER A 111 15.58 1.69 19.87
N LEU A 112 14.39 1.67 19.28
CA LEU A 112 13.13 1.96 19.95
C LEU A 112 12.29 0.69 20.08
N ASP A 113 11.25 0.80 20.90
CA ASP A 113 10.21 -0.22 21.09
C ASP A 113 8.83 0.44 21.08
N LEU A 114 7.75 -0.35 21.21
CA LEU A 114 6.38 0.16 21.23
C LEU A 114 6.11 1.22 22.31
N THR A 115 6.88 1.24 23.39
CA THR A 115 6.68 2.18 24.50
C THR A 115 7.38 3.51 24.26
N THR A 116 8.40 3.52 23.40
CA THR A 116 9.26 4.67 23.15
C THR A 116 9.10 5.25 21.74
N ALA A 117 8.75 4.44 20.75
CA ALA A 117 8.63 4.83 19.36
C ALA A 117 7.36 5.68 19.08
N PRO A 118 7.46 6.70 18.21
CA PRO A 118 6.29 7.38 17.67
C PRO A 118 5.49 6.45 16.75
N ALA A 119 4.16 6.53 16.81
CA ALA A 119 3.25 5.71 16.03
C ALA A 119 2.62 6.50 14.89
N LEU A 120 2.70 6.01 13.66
CA LEU A 120 1.91 6.51 12.53
C LEU A 120 0.59 5.77 12.50
N THR A 121 -0.51 6.49 12.35
CA THR A 121 -1.85 5.92 12.23
C THR A 121 -2.42 6.23 10.85
N TYR A 122 -2.89 5.20 10.16
CA TYR A 122 -3.58 5.29 8.87
C TYR A 122 -5.00 4.78 9.04
N ASN A 123 -5.98 5.65 8.81
CA ASN A 123 -7.38 5.28 8.79
C ASN A 123 -7.72 4.71 7.42
N LEU A 124 -8.40 3.57 7.42
CA LEU A 124 -8.78 2.84 6.21
C LEU A 124 -10.29 2.63 6.19
N TYR A 125 -10.88 2.63 5.00
CA TYR A 125 -12.27 2.24 4.79
C TYR A 125 -12.32 1.19 3.68
N THR A 126 -12.69 -0.03 4.05
CA THR A 126 -12.82 -1.16 3.14
C THR A 126 -14.29 -1.37 2.76
N ILE A 127 -14.51 -1.79 1.52
CA ILE A 127 -15.82 -2.07 0.93
C ILE A 127 -15.90 -3.52 0.42
N ALA A 128 -14.76 -4.17 0.20
CA ALA A 128 -14.70 -5.57 -0.21
C ALA A 128 -15.37 -6.48 0.82
N PRO A 129 -16.25 -7.41 0.40
CA PRO A 129 -16.73 -8.45 1.28
C PRO A 129 -15.58 -9.32 1.77
N ILE A 130 -15.76 -9.97 2.92
CA ILE A 130 -14.74 -10.84 3.53
C ILE A 130 -14.26 -11.94 2.57
N THR A 131 -15.15 -12.39 1.66
CA THR A 131 -14.91 -13.42 0.66
C THR A 131 -13.97 -13.00 -0.48
N SER A 132 -13.70 -11.69 -0.65
CA SER A 132 -12.72 -11.20 -1.62
C SER A 132 -11.28 -11.54 -1.22
N VAL A 133 -11.06 -11.86 0.06
CA VAL A 133 -9.74 -12.15 0.62
C VAL A 133 -9.65 -13.65 0.92
N PRO A 134 -8.85 -14.43 0.15
CA PRO A 134 -8.71 -15.86 0.37
C PRO A 134 -8.29 -16.19 1.81
N GLY A 135 -9.05 -17.07 2.47
CA GLY A 135 -8.78 -17.45 3.87
C GLY A 135 -8.93 -16.30 4.87
N HIS A 136 -9.48 -15.16 4.46
CA HIS A 136 -9.57 -13.93 5.25
C HIS A 136 -8.19 -13.42 5.71
N VAL A 137 -7.14 -13.64 4.92
CA VAL A 137 -5.78 -13.17 5.23
C VAL A 137 -5.42 -12.01 4.30
N LEU A 138 -5.42 -10.79 4.83
CA LEU A 138 -4.90 -9.61 4.15
C LEU A 138 -3.39 -9.67 4.08
N ASN A 139 -2.85 -9.33 2.92
CA ASN A 139 -1.44 -9.05 2.78
C ASN A 139 -1.21 -7.54 2.84
N ILE A 140 -0.35 -7.11 3.76
CA ILE A 140 0.08 -5.72 3.91
C ILE A 140 1.54 -5.65 3.48
N THR A 141 1.81 -4.95 2.39
CA THR A 141 3.16 -4.73 1.87
C THR A 141 3.66 -3.37 2.33
N LEU A 142 4.76 -3.34 3.07
CA LEU A 142 5.54 -2.14 3.35
C LEU A 142 6.71 -2.08 2.37
N VAL A 143 6.84 -0.95 1.67
CA VAL A 143 7.95 -0.68 0.77
C VAL A 143 8.95 0.24 1.46
N ALA A 144 10.19 -0.21 1.58
CA ALA A 144 11.29 0.56 2.15
C ALA A 144 12.38 0.80 1.11
N THR A 145 13.24 1.80 1.34
CA THR A 145 14.45 2.00 0.54
C THR A 145 15.39 0.80 0.64
N THR A 146 16.44 0.76 -0.18
CA THR A 146 17.45 -0.33 -0.17
C THR A 146 18.48 -0.20 0.94
N SER A 147 18.09 0.27 2.13
CA SER A 147 18.98 0.29 3.30
C SER A 147 19.44 -1.12 3.68
N LEU A 148 20.54 -1.21 4.42
CA LEU A 148 21.09 -2.46 4.95
C LEU A 148 21.19 -2.41 6.47
N ASN A 149 21.24 -3.57 7.10
CA ASN A 149 21.61 -3.69 8.51
C ASN A 149 23.10 -3.32 8.65
N THR A 150 23.37 -2.11 9.15
CA THR A 150 24.75 -1.62 9.34
C THR A 150 25.35 -2.03 10.68
N ASP A 151 24.51 -2.29 11.67
CA ASP A 151 24.87 -2.88 12.96
C ASP A 151 24.10 -4.20 13.13
N PRO A 152 24.79 -5.36 13.20
CA PRO A 152 24.15 -6.67 13.38
C PRO A 152 23.29 -6.78 14.64
N ASN A 153 23.54 -5.95 15.66
CA ASN A 153 22.75 -5.94 16.89
C ASN A 153 21.50 -5.06 16.79
N ARG A 154 21.38 -4.26 15.71
CA ARG A 154 20.29 -3.31 15.46
C ARG A 154 19.70 -3.51 14.06
N PRO A 155 19.14 -4.70 13.77
CA PRO A 155 18.57 -4.97 12.46
C PRO A 155 17.37 -4.05 12.21
N LEU A 156 17.27 -3.49 11.00
CA LEU A 156 16.17 -2.62 10.62
C LEU A 156 14.84 -3.36 10.77
N CYS A 157 13.99 -2.83 11.64
CA CYS A 157 12.70 -3.42 11.94
C CYS A 157 11.63 -2.36 12.21
N TYR A 158 10.39 -2.81 12.10
CA TYR A 158 9.19 -2.03 12.39
C TYR A 158 8.16 -2.92 13.08
N ASP A 159 7.27 -2.27 13.81
CA ASP A 159 6.06 -2.88 14.32
C ASP A 159 4.85 -2.46 13.48
N LEU A 160 3.94 -3.41 13.26
CA LEU A 160 2.72 -3.19 12.50
C LEU A 160 1.52 -3.76 13.26
N GLN A 161 0.41 -3.03 13.25
CA GLN A 161 -0.84 -3.47 13.86
C GLN A 161 -2.03 -3.05 13.01
N LEU A 162 -2.89 -4.02 12.65
CA LEU A 162 -4.21 -3.74 12.08
C LEU A 162 -5.27 -3.86 13.18
N ASP A 163 -6.05 -2.81 13.37
CA ASP A 163 -7.08 -2.71 14.39
C ASP A 163 -6.55 -3.06 15.80
N SER A 164 -7.24 -3.96 16.51
CA SER A 164 -6.87 -4.48 17.83
C SER A 164 -6.14 -5.82 17.74
N GLN A 165 -5.63 -6.21 16.57
CA GLN A 165 -4.90 -7.46 16.42
C GLN A 165 -3.53 -7.39 17.13
N PRO A 166 -2.89 -8.54 17.41
CA PRO A 166 -1.54 -8.55 17.96
C PRO A 166 -0.57 -7.76 17.10
N VAL A 167 0.32 -7.00 17.74
CA VAL A 167 1.39 -6.29 17.06
C VAL A 167 2.38 -7.28 16.46
N GLN A 168 2.82 -7.02 15.24
CA GLN A 168 3.82 -7.82 14.53
C GLN A 168 5.13 -7.04 14.40
N THR A 169 6.19 -7.53 15.03
CA THR A 169 7.55 -7.03 14.80
C THR A 169 8.17 -7.71 13.60
N VAL A 170 8.57 -6.92 12.60
CA VAL A 170 9.06 -7.43 11.32
C VAL A 170 10.49 -6.96 11.06
N LYS A 171 11.40 -7.93 10.96
CA LYS A 171 12.75 -7.74 10.44
C LYS A 171 12.75 -8.15 8.97
N TYR A 172 12.80 -7.17 8.08
CA TYR A 172 12.57 -7.40 6.65
C TYR A 172 13.85 -7.69 5.85
N ILE A 173 15.01 -7.42 6.44
CA ILE A 173 16.33 -7.77 5.88
C ILE A 173 16.83 -9.02 6.60
N ILE A 174 16.99 -10.10 5.85
CA ILE A 174 17.49 -11.38 6.37
C ILE A 174 18.97 -11.48 5.99
N ASP A 175 19.84 -11.19 6.94
CA ASP A 175 21.28 -11.28 6.74
C ASP A 175 21.76 -12.73 6.56
N GLN A 176 22.91 -12.87 5.92
CA GLN A 176 23.56 -14.15 5.69
C GLN A 176 24.98 -14.16 6.30
N PRO A 177 25.59 -15.35 6.48
CA PRO A 177 26.96 -15.46 6.98
C PRO A 177 27.95 -14.59 6.19
N ALA A 178 29.05 -14.23 6.85
CA ALA A 178 30.02 -13.27 6.34
C ALA A 178 30.43 -13.51 4.88
N GLY A 179 30.34 -12.45 4.06
CA GLY A 179 30.66 -12.46 2.64
C GLY A 179 29.46 -12.66 1.71
N ASN A 180 28.32 -13.13 2.24
CA ASN A 180 27.09 -13.27 1.46
C ASN A 180 26.22 -12.01 1.51
N LEU A 181 25.46 -11.78 0.44
CA LEU A 181 24.47 -10.72 0.36
C LEU A 181 23.19 -11.14 1.12
N PRO A 182 22.44 -10.20 1.72
CA PRO A 182 21.16 -10.53 2.34
C PRO A 182 20.22 -11.26 1.39
N VAL A 183 19.34 -12.09 1.94
CA VAL A 183 18.34 -12.82 1.13
C VAL A 183 17.50 -11.81 0.36
N GLY A 184 17.41 -11.99 -0.97
CA GLY A 184 16.65 -11.08 -1.84
C GLY A 184 17.32 -9.74 -2.14
N TRP A 185 18.60 -9.55 -1.77
CA TRP A 185 19.33 -8.32 -2.12
C TRP A 185 19.61 -8.21 -3.63
N ALA A 186 20.19 -9.25 -4.22
CA ALA A 186 20.58 -9.32 -5.63
C ALA A 186 19.52 -10.02 -6.51
N GLY A 187 19.75 -10.01 -7.83
CA GLY A 187 18.89 -10.67 -8.82
C GLY A 187 17.87 -9.74 -9.48
N LEU A 188 17.20 -10.23 -10.53
CA LEU A 188 16.31 -9.43 -11.39
C LEU A 188 15.11 -8.79 -10.67
N ARG A 189 14.76 -9.28 -9.48
CA ARG A 189 13.70 -8.74 -8.62
C ARG A 189 14.16 -8.55 -7.17
N GLY A 190 15.48 -8.50 -6.97
CA GLY A 190 16.06 -8.23 -5.66
C GLY A 190 15.94 -6.76 -5.29
N ALA A 191 16.31 -6.43 -4.05
CA ALA A 191 16.19 -5.09 -3.50
C ALA A 191 16.94 -4.04 -4.32
N VAL A 192 18.17 -4.35 -4.74
CA VAL A 192 19.00 -3.42 -5.52
C VAL A 192 18.41 -3.16 -6.90
N ALA A 193 17.99 -4.20 -7.62
CA ALA A 193 17.40 -4.06 -8.96
C ALA A 193 16.02 -3.37 -8.93
N SER A 194 15.28 -3.56 -7.83
CA SER A 194 13.97 -2.94 -7.63
C SER A 194 14.04 -1.54 -7.02
N ASN A 195 15.24 -1.12 -6.56
CA ASN A 195 15.46 0.05 -5.71
C ASN A 195 14.55 0.11 -4.47
N ALA A 196 14.16 -1.05 -3.92
CA ALA A 196 13.33 -1.14 -2.73
C ALA A 196 13.37 -2.53 -2.08
N TRP A 197 13.22 -2.56 -0.76
CA TRP A 197 12.79 -3.74 -0.04
C TRP A 197 11.26 -3.82 0.02
N TYR A 198 10.71 -5.01 -0.20
CA TYR A 198 9.29 -5.31 -0.02
C TYR A 198 9.11 -6.23 1.18
N SER A 199 8.56 -5.68 2.27
CA SER A 199 8.23 -6.44 3.47
C SER A 199 6.76 -6.79 3.48
N ASN A 200 6.43 -8.07 3.66
CA ASN A 200 5.05 -8.54 3.65
C ASN A 200 4.65 -8.99 5.04
N SER A 201 3.54 -8.46 5.54
CA SER A 201 2.90 -8.85 6.79
C SER A 201 1.49 -9.34 6.49
N ASN A 202 0.99 -10.28 7.29
CA ASN A 202 -0.35 -10.82 7.12
C ASN A 202 -1.22 -10.41 8.29
N ALA A 203 -2.48 -10.05 8.03
CA ALA A 203 -3.45 -9.73 9.07
C ALA A 203 -4.79 -10.41 8.75
N THR A 204 -5.58 -10.69 9.78
CA THR A 204 -6.93 -11.25 9.57
C THR A 204 -7.86 -10.15 9.06
N TYR A 205 -8.56 -10.38 7.96
CA TYR A 205 -9.60 -9.49 7.49
C TYR A 205 -10.90 -9.74 8.25
N THR A 206 -11.47 -8.70 8.84
CA THR A 206 -12.75 -8.80 9.58
C THR A 206 -13.96 -8.39 8.73
N GLY A 207 -13.76 -8.01 7.46
CA GLY A 207 -14.80 -7.60 6.53
C GLY A 207 -14.83 -6.08 6.30
N PRO A 208 -15.83 -5.58 5.56
CA PRO A 208 -15.89 -4.17 5.17
C PRO A 208 -16.14 -3.25 6.37
N GLY A 209 -15.57 -2.05 6.33
CA GLY A 209 -15.80 -1.01 7.32
C GLY A 209 -14.56 -0.18 7.61
N LYS A 210 -14.56 0.47 8.79
CA LYS A 210 -13.43 1.27 9.25
C LYS A 210 -12.36 0.35 9.84
N HIS A 211 -11.13 0.54 9.41
CA HIS A 211 -9.95 -0.07 10.01
C HIS A 211 -8.89 0.97 10.35
N VAL A 212 -7.99 0.60 11.24
CA VAL A 212 -6.85 1.43 11.64
C VAL A 212 -5.58 0.61 11.48
N LEU A 213 -4.68 1.06 10.61
CA LEU A 213 -3.34 0.50 10.48
C LEU A 213 -2.36 1.39 11.24
N LYS A 214 -1.64 0.82 12.19
CA LYS A 214 -0.56 1.49 12.91
C LYS A 214 0.80 0.95 12.50
N LEU A 215 1.76 1.85 12.35
CA LEU A 215 3.14 1.56 12.02
C LEU A 215 4.06 2.28 13.01
N TRP A 216 5.02 1.55 13.55
CA TRP A 216 6.14 2.12 14.31
C TRP A 216 7.43 1.69 13.63
N LEU A 217 8.26 2.66 13.24
CA LEU A 217 9.65 2.33 12.93
C LEU A 217 10.40 2.18 14.25
N LEU A 218 11.21 1.13 14.37
CA LEU A 218 11.96 0.84 15.60
C LEU A 218 13.45 1.20 15.49
N GLU A 219 13.96 1.32 14.27
CA GLU A 219 15.36 1.65 14.03
C GLU A 219 15.54 2.90 13.18
N PRO A 220 16.30 3.90 13.66
CA PRO A 220 16.86 4.94 12.81
C PRO A 220 17.70 4.33 11.68
N GLY A 221 17.52 4.83 10.45
CA GLY A 221 18.12 4.26 9.24
C GLY A 221 17.15 3.45 8.39
N MET A 222 15.98 3.08 8.94
CA MET A 222 14.85 2.64 8.13
C MET A 222 14.20 3.85 7.45
N VAL A 223 14.04 3.76 6.13
CA VAL A 223 13.32 4.77 5.34
C VAL A 223 12.20 4.08 4.59
N VAL A 224 10.96 4.45 4.88
CA VAL A 224 9.77 3.85 4.27
C VAL A 224 9.19 4.75 3.19
N ASN A 225 8.67 4.14 2.14
CA ASN A 225 8.11 4.81 0.97
C ASN A 225 6.59 4.76 0.99
N SER A 226 6.02 3.56 0.97
CA SER A 226 4.58 3.36 0.81
C SER A 226 4.10 2.08 1.51
N LEU A 227 2.81 2.03 1.80
CA LEU A 227 2.10 0.90 2.41
C LEU A 227 0.94 0.48 1.51
N TRP A 228 0.81 -0.82 1.26
CA TRP A 228 -0.26 -1.37 0.43
C TRP A 228 -1.03 -2.43 1.21
N VAL A 229 -2.34 -2.28 1.32
CA VAL A 229 -3.26 -3.28 1.85
C VAL A 229 -3.92 -3.97 0.67
N ASN A 230 -3.61 -5.24 0.46
CA ASN A 230 -4.14 -6.03 -0.64
C ASN A 230 -5.43 -6.76 -0.22
N LEU A 231 -6.55 -6.36 -0.80
CA LEU A 231 -7.87 -6.99 -0.63
C LEU A 231 -8.22 -7.93 -1.80
N GLY A 232 -7.21 -8.32 -2.60
CA GLY A 232 -7.33 -9.18 -3.77
C GLY A 232 -7.11 -8.46 -5.11
N GLY A 233 -6.94 -7.13 -5.10
CA GLY A 233 -6.85 -6.31 -6.31
C GLY A 233 -5.46 -5.83 -6.72
N VAL A 234 -4.42 -6.03 -5.90
CA VAL A 234 -3.06 -5.60 -6.27
C VAL A 234 -2.54 -6.44 -7.44
N ARG A 235 -2.24 -5.77 -8.56
CA ARG A 235 -1.70 -6.39 -9.79
C ARG A 235 -0.20 -6.17 -9.92
N PRO A 236 0.55 -7.06 -10.62
CA PRO A 236 1.97 -6.87 -10.87
C PRO A 236 2.26 -5.54 -11.56
N ASN A 237 3.10 -4.73 -10.95
CA ASN A 237 3.55 -3.44 -11.46
C ASN A 237 4.91 -3.10 -10.82
N TYR A 238 5.63 -2.11 -11.35
CA TYR A 238 6.95 -1.76 -10.82
C TYR A 238 6.86 -0.94 -9.53
N LEU A 239 6.17 0.22 -9.57
CA LEU A 239 6.21 1.24 -8.51
C LEU A 239 5.26 1.01 -7.32
N GLY A 240 4.27 0.16 -7.50
CA GLY A 240 3.10 0.03 -6.66
C GLY A 240 1.81 0.45 -7.36
N PRO A 241 0.66 0.05 -6.80
CA PRO A 241 -0.60 0.71 -7.13
C PRO A 241 -0.51 2.22 -6.81
N PRO A 242 -1.17 3.08 -7.60
CA PRO A 242 -1.28 4.50 -7.29
C PRO A 242 -1.97 4.70 -5.94
N GLU A 243 -1.68 5.82 -5.27
CA GLU A 243 -2.30 6.16 -3.99
C GLU A 243 -3.82 6.16 -4.10
N SER A 244 -4.47 5.58 -3.10
CA SER A 244 -5.92 5.42 -3.08
C SER A 244 -6.63 6.73 -2.74
N PRO A 245 -7.92 6.89 -3.13
CA PRO A 245 -8.71 8.06 -2.78
C PRO A 245 -8.71 8.31 -1.26
N ARG A 246 -8.62 9.60 -0.90
CA ARG A 246 -8.63 10.07 0.48
C ARG A 246 -9.77 11.06 0.69
N VAL A 247 -10.36 11.02 1.88
CA VAL A 247 -11.32 12.02 2.41
C VAL A 247 -10.75 12.74 3.62
#